data_AF-H8KPU7-F1
#
_entry.id   AF-H8KPU7-F1
#
_cell.length_a   1.000
_cell.length_b   1.000
_cell.length_c   1.000
_cell.angle_alpha   90.00
_cell.angle_beta   90.00
_cell.angle_gamma   90.00
#
_symmetry.space_group_name_H-M   'P 1'
#
loop_
_entity.id
_entity.type
_entity.pdbx_description
1 polymer ?
#
loop_
_entity_poly.entity_id
_entity_poly.type
_entity_poly.pdbx_seq_one_letter_code
_entity_poly.pdbx_strand_id
1 'polypeptide(L)'
;MIETLGQKVLFELEKRGVSQAFAAKQLGLTRQYVNKLGTKKTFSLQFLERLRDTLGIDFVDQADHKEAKIEAQPRNEVYNPEESGDIFTITMNLELKAKQANYARIPELITIIKSEALRLGITIK
;
A
#
# COMPACT_ATOMS: atom_id res chain seq x y z
N MET A 1 -7.14 -4.87 -26.67
CA MET A 1 -6.91 -5.65 -25.43
C MET A 1 -6.12 -4.75 -24.49
N ILE A 2 -6.56 -4.56 -23.24
CA ILE A 2 -5.81 -3.81 -22.22
C ILE A 2 -4.95 -4.83 -21.47
N GLU A 3 -3.65 -4.83 -21.72
CA GLU A 3 -2.70 -5.85 -21.25
C GLU A 3 -1.92 -5.42 -20.01
N THR A 4 -1.78 -4.12 -19.75
CA THR A 4 -0.97 -3.59 -18.65
C THR A 4 -1.78 -2.72 -17.69
N LEU A 5 -1.37 -2.66 -16.41
CA LEU A 5 -1.94 -1.72 -15.45
C LEU A 5 -1.81 -0.27 -15.93
N GLY A 6 -0.71 0.05 -16.61
CA GLY A 6 -0.50 1.32 -17.28
C GLY A 6 -1.56 1.66 -18.33
N GLN A 7 -1.94 0.70 -19.17
CA GLN A 7 -3.03 0.87 -20.13
C GLN A 7 -4.39 1.01 -19.44
N LYS A 8 -4.63 0.32 -18.31
CA LYS A 8 -5.86 0.51 -17.50
C LYS A 8 -5.94 1.94 -16.96
N VAL A 9 -4.83 2.48 -16.43
CA VAL A 9 -4.75 3.87 -15.97
C VAL A 9 -5.04 4.85 -17.11
N LEU A 10 -4.43 4.65 -18.28
CA LEU A 10 -4.68 5.50 -19.45
C LEU A 10 -6.14 5.45 -19.92
N PHE A 11 -6.74 4.27 -19.92
CA PHE A 11 -8.14 4.08 -20.28
C PHE A 11 -9.10 4.78 -19.31
N GLU A 12 -8.86 4.69 -18.00
CA GLU A 12 -9.69 5.40 -17.01
C GLU A 12 -9.52 6.92 -17.09
N LEU A 13 -8.32 7.42 -17.41
CA LEU A 13 -8.11 8.84 -17.68
C LEU A 13 -8.92 9.30 -18.90
N GLU A 14 -8.86 8.55 -19.99
CA GLU A 14 -9.60 8.84 -21.23
C GLU A 14 -11.12 8.84 -21.01
N LYS A 15 -11.63 7.81 -20.32
CA LYS A 15 -13.05 7.68 -19.95
C LYS A 15 -13.57 8.85 -19.12
N ARG A 16 -12.69 9.47 -18.31
CA ARG A 16 -13.00 10.64 -17.47
C ARG A 16 -12.71 11.97 -18.16
N GLY A 17 -12.29 11.97 -19.43
CA GLY A 17 -11.92 13.18 -20.16
C GLY A 17 -10.66 13.87 -19.62
N VAL A 18 -9.84 13.16 -18.84
CA VAL A 18 -8.61 13.71 -18.25
C VAL A 18 -7.46 13.50 -19.21
N SER A 19 -6.87 14.60 -19.69
CA SER A 19 -5.70 14.51 -20.57
C SER A 19 -4.49 13.95 -19.81
N GLN A 20 -3.67 13.15 -20.50
CA GLN A 20 -2.45 12.59 -19.91
C GLN A 20 -1.48 13.68 -19.44
N ALA A 21 -1.40 14.80 -20.15
CA ALA A 21 -0.56 15.94 -19.77
C ALA A 21 -1.04 16.59 -18.46
N PHE A 22 -2.36 16.71 -18.28
CA PHE A 22 -2.94 17.22 -17.04
C PHE A 22 -2.70 16.25 -15.88
N ALA A 23 -2.98 14.95 -16.06
CA ALA A 23 -2.74 13.92 -15.05
C ALA A 23 -1.27 13.88 -14.63
N ALA A 24 -0.35 13.99 -15.60
CA ALA A 24 1.09 14.04 -15.34
C ALA A 24 1.50 15.24 -14.47
N LYS A 25 0.95 16.43 -14.76
CA LYS A 25 1.21 17.64 -13.99
C LYS A 25 0.72 17.49 -12.56
N GLN A 26 -0.50 16.96 -12.37
CA GLN A 26 -1.09 16.74 -11.06
C GLN A 26 -0.35 15.69 -10.22
N LEU A 27 0.19 14.67 -10.87
CA LEU A 27 0.95 13.59 -10.22
C LEU A 27 2.45 13.88 -10.09
N GLY A 28 2.92 15.05 -10.55
CA GLY A 28 4.34 15.42 -10.53
C GLY A 28 5.23 14.51 -11.39
N LEU A 29 4.71 13.99 -12.50
CA LEU A 29 5.41 13.05 -13.36
C LEU A 29 6.25 13.77 -14.43
N THR A 30 7.44 13.24 -14.69
CA THR A 30 8.27 13.72 -15.80
C THR A 30 7.67 13.29 -17.15
N ARG A 31 7.94 14.05 -18.21
CA ARG A 31 7.51 13.72 -19.58
C ARG A 31 7.94 12.33 -20.02
N GLN A 32 9.13 11.89 -19.59
CA GLN A 32 9.64 10.56 -19.89
C GLN A 32 8.85 9.45 -19.17
N TYR A 33 8.36 9.71 -17.96
CA TYR A 33 7.53 8.78 -17.23
C TYR A 33 6.14 8.62 -17.88
N VAL A 34 5.55 9.72 -18.34
CA VAL A 34 4.26 9.72 -19.06
C VAL A 34 4.32 8.86 -20.32
N ASN A 35 5.38 9.04 -21.13
CA ASN A 35 5.57 8.24 -22.34
C ASN A 35 5.70 6.74 -22.07
N LYS A 36 6.14 6.37 -20.87
CA LYS A 36 6.28 4.97 -20.44
C LYS A 36 5.06 4.46 -19.68
N LEU A 37 4.05 5.29 -19.41
CA LEU A 37 2.94 4.91 -18.54
C LEU A 37 2.21 3.69 -19.09
N GLY A 38 1.88 3.68 -20.38
CA GLY A 38 1.18 2.56 -21.03
C GLY A 38 1.96 1.25 -21.07
N THR A 39 3.29 1.27 -20.90
CA THR A 39 4.11 0.05 -20.90
C THR A 39 4.36 -0.50 -19.49
N LYS A 40 3.93 0.20 -18.44
CA LYS A 40 4.08 -0.23 -17.06
C LYS A 40 3.09 -1.34 -16.72
N LYS A 41 3.61 -2.51 -16.35
CA LYS A 41 2.81 -3.64 -15.85
C LYS A 41 2.40 -3.46 -14.39
N THR A 42 3.22 -2.76 -13.61
CA THR A 42 3.02 -2.57 -12.18
C THR A 42 3.39 -1.14 -11.76
N PHE A 43 2.83 -0.69 -10.64
CA PHE A 43 3.13 0.61 -10.02
C PHE A 43 3.35 0.42 -8.51
N SER A 44 4.13 1.31 -7.90
CA SER A 44 4.26 1.30 -6.44
C SER A 44 2.94 1.70 -5.77
N LEU A 45 2.69 1.19 -4.56
CA LEU A 45 1.56 1.57 -3.73
C LEU A 45 1.43 3.09 -3.61
N GLN A 46 2.54 3.78 -3.28
CA GLN A 46 2.58 5.25 -3.17
C GLN A 46 2.20 6.00 -4.46
N PHE A 47 2.41 5.41 -5.64
CA PHE A 47 1.96 6.03 -6.88
C PHE A 47 0.44 5.88 -7.02
N LEU A 48 -0.11 4.72 -6.68
CA LEU A 48 -1.53 4.41 -6.81
C LEU A 48 -2.37 5.13 -5.77
N GLU A 49 -1.86 5.31 -4.56
CA GLU A 49 -2.49 6.17 -3.54
C GLU A 49 -2.57 7.62 -4.02
N ARG A 50 -1.48 8.17 -4.57
CA ARG A 50 -1.51 9.51 -5.17
C ARG A 50 -2.44 9.60 -6.37
N LEU A 51 -2.52 8.55 -7.17
CA LEU A 51 -3.44 8.49 -8.31
C LEU A 51 -4.91 8.54 -7.84
N ARG A 52 -5.24 7.80 -6.78
CA ARG A 52 -6.55 7.82 -6.14
C ARG A 52 -6.84 9.18 -5.52
N ASP A 53 -5.93 9.70 -4.71
CA ASP A 53 -6.18 10.92 -3.92
C ASP A 53 -6.25 12.16 -4.81
N THR A 54 -5.48 12.20 -5.91
CA THR A 54 -5.45 13.36 -6.81
C THR A 54 -6.46 13.29 -7.95
N LEU A 55 -6.71 12.10 -8.51
CA LEU A 55 -7.56 11.94 -9.72
C LEU A 55 -8.80 11.06 -9.48
N GLY A 56 -8.98 10.53 -8.27
CA GLY A 56 -10.10 9.65 -7.93
C GLY A 56 -10.06 8.30 -8.65
N ILE A 57 -8.90 7.89 -9.16
CA ILE A 57 -8.72 6.64 -9.91
C ILE A 57 -8.07 5.62 -8.96
N ASP A 58 -8.84 4.63 -8.53
CA ASP A 58 -8.39 3.64 -7.56
C ASP A 58 -7.95 2.34 -8.23
N PHE A 59 -6.68 2.00 -8.00
CA PHE A 59 -6.06 0.74 -8.39
C PHE A 59 -5.12 0.25 -7.28
N VAL A 60 -5.30 0.72 -6.04
CA VAL A 60 -4.41 0.43 -4.90
C VAL A 60 -4.29 -1.08 -4.64
N ASP A 61 -5.36 -1.83 -4.90
CA ASP A 61 -5.44 -3.29 -4.85
C ASP A 61 -4.55 -4.01 -5.87
N GLN A 62 -4.09 -3.31 -6.91
CA GLN A 62 -3.24 -3.82 -7.99
C GLN A 62 -1.79 -3.32 -7.88
N ALA A 63 -1.39 -2.82 -6.71
CA ALA A 63 -0.01 -2.39 -6.47
C ALA A 63 0.98 -3.52 -6.72
N ASP A 64 2.18 -3.13 -7.18
CA ASP A 64 3.36 -3.98 -7.08
C ASP A 64 3.68 -4.14 -5.60
N HIS A 65 3.02 -5.10 -4.95
CA HIS A 65 3.56 -5.74 -3.78
C HIS A 65 4.77 -6.53 -4.30
N LYS A 66 5.89 -5.85 -4.60
CA LYS A 66 7.18 -6.47 -4.40
C LYS A 66 7.18 -6.77 -2.91
N GLU A 67 6.64 -7.94 -2.59
CA GLU A 67 6.64 -8.52 -1.27
C GLU A 67 8.07 -8.29 -0.80
N ALA A 68 8.24 -7.40 0.18
CA ALA A 68 9.19 -7.75 1.22
C ALA A 68 8.77 -9.19 1.54
N LYS A 69 9.60 -10.17 1.19
CA LYS A 69 9.36 -11.55 1.58
C LYS A 69 9.24 -11.50 3.10
N ILE A 70 8.01 -11.34 3.58
CA ILE A 70 7.67 -11.64 4.93
C ILE A 70 7.67 -13.15 4.88
N GLU A 71 8.85 -13.74 5.10
CA GLU A 71 8.93 -15.11 5.58
C GLU A 71 8.34 -15.08 7.00
N ALA A 72 7.02 -14.87 7.09
CA ALA A 72 6.25 -15.30 8.21
C ALA A 72 6.24 -16.81 8.08
N GLN A 73 7.27 -17.46 8.63
CA GLN A 73 7.06 -18.83 9.06
C GLN A 73 5.95 -18.72 10.10
N PRO A 74 4.76 -19.32 9.88
CA PRO A 74 3.84 -19.51 10.98
C PRO A 74 4.60 -20.39 11.97
N ARG A 75 5.25 -19.78 12.95
CA ARG A 75 5.50 -20.48 14.20
C ARG A 75 4.09 -20.82 14.67
N ASN A 76 3.89 -22.09 15.00
CA ASN A 76 2.68 -22.57 15.66
C ASN A 76 2.54 -21.82 16.99
N GLU A 77 2.14 -20.55 16.94
CA GLU A 77 1.77 -19.78 18.11
C GLU A 77 0.35 -20.21 18.42
N VAL A 78 0.24 -20.92 19.54
CA VAL A 78 -1.02 -21.33 20.12
C VAL A 78 -1.84 -20.06 20.31
N TYR A 79 -2.81 -19.90 19.43
CA TYR A 79 -3.77 -18.83 19.50
C TYR A 79 -4.73 -19.16 20.64
N ASN A 80 -4.45 -18.61 21.82
CA ASN A 80 -5.30 -18.68 22.98
C ASN A 80 -6.02 -17.35 23.13
N PRO A 81 -7.14 -17.14 22.42
CA PRO A 81 -7.92 -15.95 22.63
C PRO A 81 -8.54 -15.98 24.02
N GLU A 82 -8.38 -14.89 24.75
CA GLU A 82 -9.16 -14.64 25.94
C GLU A 82 -10.44 -13.92 25.50
N GLU A 83 -11.56 -14.64 25.58
CA GLU A 83 -12.89 -14.07 25.36
C GLU A 83 -13.41 -13.49 26.68
N SER A 84 -13.78 -12.21 26.65
CA SER A 84 -14.47 -11.56 27.76
C SER A 84 -15.61 -10.72 27.20
N GLY A 85 -16.84 -11.26 27.25
CA GLY A 85 -17.99 -10.66 26.59
C GLY A 85 -17.82 -10.63 25.07
N ASP A 86 -18.07 -9.48 24.45
CA ASP A 86 -17.92 -9.27 23.00
C ASP A 86 -16.48 -8.90 22.58
N ILE A 87 -15.52 -8.96 23.51
CA ILE A 87 -14.13 -8.57 23.25
C ILE A 87 -13.28 -9.82 23.06
N PHE A 88 -12.57 -9.80 21.95
CA PHE A 88 -11.64 -10.84 21.55
C PHE A 88 -10.21 -10.31 21.63
N THR A 89 -9.39 -10.85 22.53
CA THR A 89 -8.02 -10.38 22.74
C THR A 89 -7.00 -11.39 22.23
N ILE A 90 -6.04 -10.92 21.43
CA ILE A 90 -4.90 -11.71 20.93
C ILE A 90 -3.61 -11.07 21.46
N THR A 91 -2.70 -11.90 21.95
CA THR A 91 -1.31 -11.48 22.20
C THR A 91 -0.42 -12.03 21.09
N MET A 92 0.31 -11.14 20.41
CA MET A 92 1.26 -11.50 19.35
C MET A 92 2.67 -11.03 19.71
N ASN A 93 3.67 -11.88 19.52
CA ASN A 93 5.08 -11.50 19.68
C ASN A 93 5.67 -11.15 18.31
N LEU A 94 6.09 -9.89 18.12
CA LEU A 94 6.67 -9.44 16.86
C LEU A 94 8.19 -9.22 17.00
N GLU A 95 8.99 -10.00 16.26
CA GLU A 95 10.43 -9.77 16.13
C GLU A 95 10.72 -8.94 14.86
N LEU A 96 11.37 -7.78 15.02
CA LEU A 96 11.74 -6.89 13.93
C LEU A 96 13.26 -6.88 13.74
N LYS A 97 13.73 -7.23 12.53
CA LYS A 97 15.15 -7.12 12.15
C LYS A 97 15.38 -5.89 11.29
N ALA A 98 16.22 -4.99 11.76
CA ALA A 98 16.62 -3.78 11.02
C ALA A 98 18.14 -3.58 11.05
N LYS A 99 18.68 -2.89 10.04
CA LYS A 99 20.06 -2.38 10.08
C LYS A 99 20.16 -1.25 11.10
N GLN A 100 21.31 -1.12 11.76
CA GLN A 100 21.53 -0.13 12.82
C GLN A 100 21.17 1.31 12.41
N ALA A 101 21.48 1.71 11.17
CA ALA A 101 21.13 3.02 10.62
C ALA A 101 19.61 3.34 10.63
N ASN A 102 18.76 2.32 10.74
CA ASN A 102 17.31 2.46 10.72
C ASN A 102 16.66 2.35 12.11
N TYR A 103 17.42 2.18 13.19
CA TYR A 103 16.85 2.01 14.54
C TYR A 103 16.04 3.22 15.00
N ALA A 104 16.46 4.43 14.60
CA ALA A 104 15.73 5.66 14.89
C ALA A 104 14.32 5.70 14.28
N ARG A 105 14.01 4.84 13.30
CA ARG A 105 12.71 4.76 12.62
C ARG A 105 11.77 3.70 13.21
N ILE A 106 12.23 2.90 14.17
CA ILE A 106 11.37 1.89 14.82
C ILE A 106 10.16 2.54 15.51
N PRO A 107 10.28 3.67 16.24
CA PRO A 107 9.11 4.34 16.83
C PRO A 107 8.09 4.80 15.78
N GLU A 108 8.56 5.28 14.62
CA GLU A 108 7.70 5.67 13.49
C GLU A 108 6.91 4.46 12.97
N LEU A 109 7.58 3.32 12.79
CA LEU A 109 6.93 2.07 12.37
C LEU A 109 5.86 1.60 13.37
N ILE A 110 6.15 1.64 14.67
CA ILE A 110 5.16 1.28 15.72
C ILE A 110 3.94 2.20 15.63
N THR A 111 4.15 3.50 15.41
CA THR A 111 3.06 4.49 15.28
C THR A 111 2.18 4.20 14.07
N ILE A 112 2.80 3.85 12.94
CA ILE A 112 2.08 3.46 11.71
C ILE A 112 1.23 2.21 11.96
N ILE A 113 1.81 1.18 12.57
CA ILE A 113 1.09 -0.08 12.88
C ILE A 113 -0.11 0.20 13.80
N LYS A 114 0.07 1.00 14.86
CA LYS A 114 -1.03 1.38 15.77
C LYS A 114 -2.13 2.17 15.05
N SER A 115 -1.74 3.10 14.17
CA SER A 115 -2.69 3.92 13.42
C SER A 115 -3.51 3.09 12.44
N GLU A 116 -2.89 2.15 11.75
CA GLU A 116 -3.58 1.28 10.80
C GLU A 116 -4.50 0.29 11.50
N ALA A 117 -4.06 -0.29 12.63
CA ALA A 117 -4.93 -1.13 13.46
C ALA A 117 -6.18 -0.37 13.91
N LEU A 118 -6.02 0.88 14.36
CA LEU A 118 -7.15 1.71 14.79
C LEU A 118 -8.13 1.98 13.63
N ARG A 119 -7.63 2.22 12.40
CA ARG A 119 -8.47 2.38 11.20
C ARG A 119 -9.33 1.15 10.92
N LEU A 120 -8.83 -0.04 11.27
CA LEU A 120 -9.54 -1.31 11.14
C LEU A 120 -10.44 -1.64 12.35
N GLY A 121 -10.55 -0.74 13.33
CA GLY A 121 -11.31 -0.97 14.56
C GLY A 121 -10.60 -1.84 15.58
N ILE A 122 -9.29 -2.08 15.42
CA ILE A 122 -8.46 -2.91 16.30
C ILE A 122 -7.65 -2.01 17.22
N THR A 123 -7.63 -2.32 18.52
CA THR A 123 -6.82 -1.58 19.50
C THR A 123 -5.58 -2.39 19.86
N ILE A 124 -4.39 -1.83 19.60
CA ILE A 124 -3.10 -2.40 20.03
C ILE A 124 -2.68 -1.69 21.33
N LYS A 125 -2.64 -2.42 22.43
CA LYS A 125 -2.11 -1.94 23.72
C LYS A 125 -0.58 -1.89 23.64
#